data_AF-A0A6I2UF98-F1
#
_entry.id   AF-A0A6I2UF98-F1
#
_cell.length_a   1.000
_cell.length_b   1.000
_cell.length_c   1.000
_cell.angle_alpha   90.00
_cell.angle_beta   90.00
_cell.angle_gamma   90.00
#
_symmetry.space_group_name_H-M   'P 1'
#
loop_
_entity.id
_entity.type
_entity.pdbx_description
1 polymer ?
#
loop_
_entity_poly.entity_id
_entity_poly.type
_entity_poly.pdbx_seq_one_letter_code
_entity_poly.pdbx_strand_id
1 'polypeptide(L)'
;MAKIKNRIANKRMQKKAEAQDAAFRDLKAEMQQLMDTEDYVAAMDVMAEIAANKKIDADVMYWGAVCYFRTGDYERAAKWVNNVLTYDSGSLRARSLLAAICIGEGRREDGIRIAGFVLSNAGAGLAEQDREFLQEVLAPVRYGSADVLAQYPQVREFLAETSDIQSALDVAAGMPEVADRQPEREQAEADAAKPSAVEALAKLRRMLEKSRAAGQEQVQPAEEVPQESFVLTDEQASKVPAVEEQENAEAADGNIAETGFDVDSTVEKVLAKAISLCEKVKLLNIFAGACYQENDHQSAFDLLSAALQLDGCDAATLRNMAYVCLSAGEKEQALAYAAKLPMADFGLLYALKHN
;
A
#
# COMPACT_ATOMS: atom_id res chain seq x y z
N MET A 1 25.17 -48.78 45.43
CA MET A 1 23.90 -48.01 45.31
C MET A 1 24.05 -46.59 44.76
N ALA A 2 25.09 -45.82 45.14
CA ALA A 2 25.27 -44.43 44.69
C ALA A 2 25.36 -44.24 43.16
N LYS A 3 26.08 -45.11 42.43
CA LYS A 3 26.22 -45.04 40.97
C LYS A 3 24.90 -45.22 40.21
N ILE A 4 23.98 -46.06 40.72
CA ILE A 4 22.66 -46.30 40.11
C ILE A 4 21.74 -45.09 40.34
N LYS A 5 21.76 -44.50 41.56
CA LYS A 5 21.01 -43.27 41.86
C LYS A 5 21.44 -42.10 40.97
N ASN A 6 22.75 -41.90 40.77
CA ASN A 6 23.26 -40.84 39.87
C ASN A 6 22.86 -41.08 38.41
N ARG A 7 22.86 -42.32 37.92
CA ARG A 7 22.42 -42.64 36.55
C ARG A 7 20.92 -42.36 36.33
N ILE A 8 20.09 -42.64 37.32
CA ILE A 8 18.64 -42.37 37.27
C ILE A 8 18.39 -40.85 37.33
N ALA A 9 19.09 -40.12 38.20
CA ALA A 9 19.01 -38.67 38.28
C ALA A 9 19.41 -37.99 36.96
N ASN A 10 20.53 -38.40 36.35
CA ASN A 10 20.97 -37.89 35.05
C ASN A 10 19.95 -38.20 33.94
N LYS A 11 19.40 -39.43 33.88
CA LYS A 11 18.35 -39.76 32.89
C LYS A 11 17.09 -38.92 33.07
N ARG A 12 16.68 -38.63 34.32
CA ARG A 12 15.52 -37.76 34.59
C ARG A 12 15.77 -36.30 34.19
N MET A 13 16.96 -35.79 34.49
CA MET A 13 17.38 -34.44 34.09
C MET A 13 17.43 -34.31 32.56
N GLN A 14 18.00 -35.32 31.88
CA GLN A 14 18.06 -35.35 30.42
C GLN A 14 16.66 -35.38 29.80
N LYS A 15 15.76 -36.25 30.28
CA LYS A 15 14.37 -36.28 29.82
C LYS A 15 13.63 -34.96 30.05
N LYS A 16 13.91 -34.26 31.16
CA LYS A 16 13.33 -32.94 31.44
C LYS A 16 13.88 -31.87 30.49
N ALA A 17 15.18 -31.90 30.21
CA ALA A 17 15.80 -30.98 29.25
C ALA A 17 15.25 -31.19 27.84
N GLU A 18 15.17 -32.45 27.38
CA GLU A 18 14.57 -32.82 26.09
C GLU A 18 13.11 -32.35 25.97
N ALA A 19 12.31 -32.51 27.03
CA ALA A 19 10.94 -32.02 27.07
C ALA A 19 10.86 -30.48 27.03
N GLN A 20 11.79 -29.78 27.71
CA GLN A 20 11.88 -28.32 27.65
C GLN A 20 12.38 -27.81 26.29
N ASP A 21 13.24 -28.56 25.60
CA ASP A 21 13.68 -28.25 24.24
C ASP A 21 12.56 -28.48 23.21
N ALA A 22 11.76 -29.54 23.40
CA ALA A 22 10.56 -29.76 22.59
C ALA A 22 9.55 -28.63 22.79
N ALA A 23 9.17 -28.34 24.04
CA ALA A 23 8.22 -27.27 24.35
C ALA A 23 8.70 -25.90 23.83
N PHE A 24 10.00 -25.59 23.96
CA PHE A 24 10.54 -24.34 23.40
C PHE A 24 10.42 -24.29 21.87
N ARG A 25 10.67 -25.41 21.17
CA ARG A 25 10.50 -25.47 19.71
C ARG A 25 9.04 -25.28 19.30
N ASP A 26 8.11 -25.90 20.03
CA ASP A 26 6.68 -25.80 19.74
C ASP A 26 6.18 -24.36 19.95
N LEU A 27 6.51 -23.74 21.09
CA LEU A 27 6.18 -22.34 21.37
C LEU A 27 6.84 -21.37 20.38
N LYS A 28 8.09 -21.63 19.96
CA LYS A 28 8.78 -20.80 18.97
C LYS A 28 8.07 -20.86 17.61
N ALA A 29 7.60 -22.04 17.20
CA ALA A 29 6.85 -22.21 15.97
C ALA A 29 5.48 -21.52 16.04
N GLU A 30 4.79 -21.61 17.17
CA GLU A 30 3.54 -20.88 17.43
C GLU A 30 3.75 -19.37 17.36
N MET A 31 4.78 -18.86 18.05
CA MET A 31 5.12 -17.43 18.00
C MET A 31 5.41 -16.97 16.57
N GLN A 32 6.14 -17.77 15.78
CA GLN A 32 6.41 -17.46 14.38
C GLN A 32 5.12 -17.36 13.55
N GLN A 33 4.18 -18.29 13.72
CA GLN A 33 2.88 -18.23 13.03
C GLN A 33 2.08 -16.98 13.41
N LEU A 34 2.11 -16.59 14.68
CA LEU A 34 1.47 -15.36 15.14
C LEU A 34 2.15 -14.11 14.55
N MET A 35 3.47 -14.12 14.41
CA MET A 35 4.20 -13.05 13.72
C MET A 35 3.82 -12.97 12.24
N ASP A 36 3.68 -14.11 11.55
CA ASP A 36 3.32 -14.18 10.14
C ASP A 36 1.85 -13.77 9.88
N THR A 37 0.98 -13.93 10.88
CA THR A 37 -0.43 -13.49 10.85
C THR A 37 -0.65 -12.11 11.47
N GLU A 38 0.43 -11.44 11.88
CA GLU A 38 0.44 -10.11 12.51
C GLU A 38 -0.37 -10.01 13.82
N ASP A 39 -0.65 -11.13 14.48
CA ASP A 39 -1.27 -11.15 15.82
C ASP A 39 -0.21 -10.92 16.90
N TYR A 40 0.24 -9.67 16.99
CA TYR A 40 1.31 -9.26 17.90
C TYR A 40 0.93 -9.38 19.37
N VAL A 41 -0.35 -9.28 19.71
CA VAL A 41 -0.80 -9.37 21.11
C VAL A 41 -0.72 -10.82 21.58
N ALA A 42 -1.26 -11.77 20.79
CA ALA A 42 -1.11 -13.19 21.10
C ALA A 42 0.37 -13.62 21.08
N ALA A 43 1.17 -13.09 20.15
CA ALA A 43 2.61 -13.36 20.11
C ALA A 43 3.34 -12.92 21.40
N MET A 44 2.91 -11.83 22.05
CA MET A 44 3.46 -11.41 23.34
C MET A 44 3.12 -12.39 24.48
N ASP A 45 1.94 -12.98 24.47
CA ASP A 45 1.56 -13.99 25.47
C ASP A 45 2.42 -15.24 25.33
N VAL A 46 2.62 -15.72 24.09
CA VAL A 46 3.54 -16.83 23.80
C VAL A 46 4.97 -16.49 24.19
N MET A 47 5.42 -15.27 23.90
CA MET A 47 6.75 -14.78 24.32
C MET A 47 6.91 -14.81 25.85
N ALA A 48 5.88 -14.44 26.62
CA ALA A 48 5.90 -14.49 28.08
C ALA A 48 6.01 -15.94 28.58
N GLU A 49 5.34 -16.89 27.92
CA GLU A 49 5.48 -18.32 28.23
C GLU A 49 6.89 -18.85 27.91
N ILE A 50 7.46 -18.45 26.77
CA ILE A 50 8.85 -18.76 26.41
C ILE A 50 9.82 -18.22 27.47
N ALA A 51 9.63 -16.97 27.93
CA ALA A 51 10.43 -16.37 28.98
C ALA A 51 10.29 -17.09 30.33
N ALA A 52 9.09 -17.56 30.69
CA ALA A 52 8.86 -18.34 31.90
C ALA A 52 9.62 -19.68 31.88
N ASN A 53 9.80 -20.27 30.70
CA ASN A 53 10.62 -21.46 30.47
C ASN A 53 12.14 -21.19 30.52
N LYS A 54 12.56 -19.93 30.75
CA LYS A 54 13.96 -19.47 30.88
C LYS A 54 14.83 -19.77 29.66
N LYS A 55 14.21 -19.88 28.48
CA LYS A 55 14.91 -20.05 27.20
C LYS A 55 14.47 -18.94 26.28
N ILE A 56 15.38 -18.06 25.92
CA ILE A 56 15.15 -17.00 24.95
C ILE A 56 16.38 -16.95 24.05
N ASP A 57 16.17 -17.04 22.75
CA ASP A 57 17.20 -16.88 21.74
C ASP A 57 17.06 -15.52 21.02
N ALA A 58 17.97 -15.24 20.09
CA ALA A 58 18.00 -13.96 19.38
C ALA A 58 16.72 -13.71 18.56
N ASP A 59 16.11 -14.76 17.98
CA ASP A 59 14.89 -14.64 17.18
C ASP A 59 13.70 -14.26 18.05
N VAL A 60 13.52 -14.93 19.20
CA VAL A 60 12.44 -14.59 20.15
C VAL A 60 12.62 -13.19 20.73
N MET A 61 13.86 -12.78 21.03
CA MET A 61 14.14 -11.40 21.46
C MET A 61 13.74 -10.39 20.39
N TYR A 62 14.05 -10.68 19.12
CA TYR A 62 13.74 -9.81 18.00
C TYR A 62 12.23 -9.75 17.75
N TRP A 63 11.52 -10.88 17.71
CA TRP A 63 10.07 -10.90 17.53
C TRP A 63 9.35 -10.17 18.67
N GLY A 64 9.83 -10.32 19.91
CA GLY A 64 9.35 -9.53 21.04
C GLY A 64 9.51 -8.03 20.82
N ALA A 65 10.68 -7.60 20.33
CA ALA A 65 10.91 -6.20 19.98
C ALA A 65 9.94 -5.69 18.90
N VAL A 66 9.68 -6.50 17.86
CA VAL A 66 8.70 -6.17 16.81
C VAL A 66 7.30 -6.05 17.38
N CYS A 67 6.87 -6.97 18.25
CA CYS A 67 5.54 -6.90 18.88
C CYS A 67 5.37 -5.58 19.65
N TYR A 68 6.36 -5.20 20.47
CA TYR A 68 6.31 -3.94 21.21
C TYR A 68 6.32 -2.72 20.28
N PHE A 69 7.09 -2.76 19.19
CA PHE A 69 7.10 -1.70 18.19
C PHE A 69 5.72 -1.53 17.52
N ARG A 70 5.13 -2.64 17.07
CA ARG A 70 3.84 -2.66 16.35
C ARG A 70 2.66 -2.24 17.23
N THR A 71 2.74 -2.50 18.54
CA THR A 71 1.75 -2.05 19.53
C THR A 71 2.02 -0.65 20.08
N GLY A 72 3.13 -0.01 19.69
CA GLY A 72 3.46 1.38 20.04
C GLY A 72 4.26 1.56 21.34
N ASP A 73 4.69 0.49 22.03
CA ASP A 73 5.58 0.59 23.20
C ASP A 73 7.05 0.65 22.75
N TYR A 74 7.45 1.81 22.26
CA TYR A 74 8.80 2.06 21.73
C TYR A 74 9.91 1.91 22.79
N GLU A 75 9.62 2.23 24.05
CA GLU A 75 10.60 2.13 25.13
C GLU A 75 10.96 0.66 25.41
N ARG A 76 9.96 -0.23 25.49
CA ARG A 76 10.22 -1.66 25.63
C ARG A 76 10.81 -2.25 24.36
N ALA A 77 10.33 -1.83 23.18
CA ALA A 77 10.90 -2.28 21.92
C ALA A 77 12.41 -2.00 21.86
N ALA A 78 12.85 -0.79 22.21
CA ALA A 78 14.26 -0.41 22.23
C ALA A 78 15.09 -1.26 23.21
N LYS A 79 14.55 -1.57 24.39
CA LYS A 79 15.20 -2.47 25.36
C LYS A 79 15.42 -3.86 24.78
N TRP A 80 14.40 -4.42 24.12
CA TRP A 80 14.52 -5.72 23.47
C TRP A 80 15.47 -5.71 22.28
N VAL A 81 15.48 -4.66 21.46
CA VAL A 81 16.47 -4.47 20.40
C VAL A 81 17.89 -4.47 20.97
N ASN A 82 18.14 -3.76 22.07
CA ASN A 82 19.44 -3.76 22.73
C ASN A 82 19.84 -5.15 23.25
N ASN A 83 18.88 -5.93 23.74
CA ASN A 83 19.13 -7.32 24.09
C ASN A 83 19.59 -8.11 22.85
N VAL A 84 18.87 -8.01 21.72
CA VAL A 84 19.29 -8.67 20.46
C VAL A 84 20.70 -8.24 20.06
N LEU A 85 21.01 -6.94 20.08
CA LEU A 85 22.33 -6.41 19.70
C LEU A 85 23.44 -6.80 20.69
N THR A 86 23.10 -7.17 21.93
CA THR A 86 24.07 -7.71 22.89
C THR A 86 24.44 -9.15 22.55
N TYR A 87 23.47 -9.94 22.05
CA TYR A 87 23.70 -11.32 21.60
C TYR A 87 24.34 -11.39 20.21
N ASP A 88 23.84 -10.56 19.29
CA ASP A 88 24.33 -10.42 17.92
C ASP A 88 24.52 -8.94 17.60
N SER A 89 25.73 -8.44 17.90
CA SER A 89 26.11 -7.07 17.57
C SER A 89 26.15 -6.83 16.05
N GLY A 90 26.17 -7.87 15.22
CA GLY A 90 26.16 -7.76 13.77
C GLY A 90 24.75 -7.64 13.19
N SER A 91 23.70 -7.86 13.99
CA SER A 91 22.32 -7.95 13.50
C SER A 91 21.89 -6.69 12.77
N LEU A 92 21.72 -6.81 11.45
CA LEU A 92 21.22 -5.73 10.60
C LEU A 92 19.72 -5.53 10.84
N ARG A 93 18.97 -6.63 10.96
CA ARG A 93 17.54 -6.65 11.28
C ARG A 93 17.20 -5.90 12.57
N ALA A 94 17.95 -6.13 13.64
CA ALA A 94 17.77 -5.39 14.90
C ALA A 94 18.08 -3.90 14.76
N ARG A 95 19.09 -3.52 13.94
CA ARG A 95 19.38 -2.11 13.65
C ARG A 95 18.32 -1.45 12.77
N SER A 96 17.73 -2.17 11.81
CA SER A 96 16.61 -1.68 11.03
C SER A 96 15.42 -1.36 11.94
N LEU A 97 15.10 -2.25 12.88
CA LEU A 97 14.06 -2.00 13.87
C LEU A 97 14.41 -0.83 14.81
N LEU A 98 15.68 -0.66 15.18
CA LEU A 98 16.13 0.51 15.95
C LEU A 98 15.91 1.82 15.19
N ALA A 99 16.21 1.84 13.88
CA ALA A 99 15.93 2.99 13.03
C ALA A 99 14.44 3.31 13.02
N ALA A 100 13.59 2.29 12.92
CA ALA A 100 12.13 2.43 12.97
C ALA A 100 11.63 3.03 14.29
N ILE A 101 12.14 2.54 15.41
CA ILE A 101 11.82 3.06 16.74
C ILE A 101 12.21 4.54 16.85
N CYS A 102 13.43 4.91 16.42
CA CYS A 102 13.87 6.31 16.44
C CYS A 102 12.95 7.21 15.59
N ILE A 103 12.54 6.76 14.41
CA ILE A 103 11.62 7.51 13.54
C ILE A 103 10.24 7.66 14.21
N GLY A 104 9.70 6.58 14.78
CA GLY A 104 8.41 6.59 15.49
C GLY A 104 8.39 7.51 16.70
N GLU A 105 9.51 7.66 17.41
CA GLU A 105 9.68 8.60 18.52
C GLU A 105 9.95 10.05 18.06
N GLY A 106 9.96 10.33 16.76
CA GLY A 106 10.25 11.65 16.20
C GLY A 106 11.74 12.00 16.12
N ARG A 107 12.64 11.11 16.54
CA ARG A 107 14.10 11.22 16.39
C ARG A 107 14.54 10.84 14.98
N ARG A 108 13.99 11.55 13.99
CA ARG A 108 14.13 11.25 12.55
C ARG A 108 15.58 11.19 12.08
N GLU A 109 16.40 12.16 12.49
CA GLU A 109 17.82 12.20 12.08
C GLU A 109 18.59 10.96 12.56
N ASP A 110 18.37 10.54 13.81
CA ASP A 110 18.99 9.34 14.36
C ASP A 110 18.55 8.09 13.60
N GLY A 111 17.25 7.99 13.31
CA GLY A 111 16.72 6.88 12.51
C GLY A 111 17.31 6.80 11.11
N ILE A 112 17.40 7.94 10.40
CA ILE A 112 18.03 8.03 9.08
C ILE A 112 19.49 7.63 9.13
N ARG A 113 20.24 8.10 10.16
CA ARG A 113 21.64 7.76 10.35
C ARG A 113 21.84 6.25 10.54
N ILE A 114 21.00 5.62 11.35
CA ILE A 114 21.06 4.18 11.61
C ILE A 114 20.70 3.40 10.34
N ALA A 115 19.64 3.81 9.62
CA ALA A 115 19.27 3.20 8.34
C ALA A 115 20.39 3.33 7.31
N GLY A 116 21.04 4.49 7.23
CA GLY A 116 22.20 4.72 6.38
C GLY A 116 23.37 3.79 6.71
N PHE A 117 23.63 3.53 7.99
CA PHE A 117 24.62 2.53 8.41
C PHE A 117 24.25 1.11 7.98
N VAL A 118 22.98 0.71 8.13
CA VAL A 118 22.50 -0.61 7.69
C VAL A 118 22.68 -0.76 6.18
N LEU A 119 22.24 0.21 5.39
CA LEU A 119 22.34 0.18 3.92
C LEU A 119 23.80 0.19 3.45
N SER A 120 24.69 0.94 4.11
CA SER A 120 26.12 0.94 3.76
C SER A 120 26.81 -0.40 4.04
N ASN A 121 26.38 -1.16 5.06
CA ASN A 121 26.99 -2.44 5.43
C ASN A 121 26.34 -3.64 4.75
N ALA A 122 25.04 -3.56 4.47
CA ALA A 122 24.27 -4.64 3.86
C ALA A 122 24.19 -4.53 2.34
N GLY A 123 24.07 -3.31 1.81
CA GLY A 123 23.85 -3.04 0.39
C GLY A 123 22.77 -3.94 -0.22
N ALA A 124 23.11 -4.60 -1.32
CA ALA A 124 22.26 -5.58 -2.01
C ALA A 124 22.16 -6.95 -1.30
N GLY A 125 22.92 -7.19 -0.23
CA GLY A 125 22.91 -8.43 0.54
C GLY A 125 21.92 -8.44 1.70
N LEU A 126 21.10 -7.39 1.85
CA LEU A 126 20.04 -7.35 2.85
C LEU A 126 18.94 -8.35 2.48
N ALA A 127 18.45 -9.12 3.45
CA ALA A 127 17.33 -10.03 3.24
C ALA A 127 16.10 -9.25 2.76
N GLU A 128 15.31 -9.86 1.87
CA GLU A 128 14.14 -9.22 1.26
C GLU A 128 13.15 -8.70 2.29
N GLN A 129 12.86 -9.48 3.33
CA GLN A 129 12.01 -9.06 4.46
C GLN A 129 12.54 -7.83 5.20
N ASP A 130 13.86 -7.76 5.44
CA ASP A 130 14.48 -6.63 6.13
C ASP A 130 14.53 -5.38 5.24
N ARG A 131 14.61 -5.61 3.92
CA ARG A 131 14.53 -4.58 2.89
C ARG A 131 13.12 -3.97 2.85
N GLU A 132 12.09 -4.80 2.72
CA GLU A 132 10.68 -4.37 2.75
C GLU A 132 10.35 -3.61 4.04
N PHE A 133 10.81 -4.13 5.18
CA PHE A 133 10.63 -3.46 6.48
C PHE A 133 11.27 -2.06 6.51
N LEU A 134 12.50 -1.91 6.00
CA LEU A 134 13.14 -0.60 5.90
C LEU A 134 12.40 0.34 4.95
N GLN A 135 11.82 -0.18 3.87
CA GLN A 135 11.04 0.63 2.92
C GLN A 135 9.77 1.17 3.58
N GLU A 136 9.02 0.30 4.28
CA GLU A 136 7.83 0.67 5.05
C GLU A 136 8.15 1.81 6.03
N VAL A 137 9.22 1.64 6.79
CA VAL A 137 9.63 2.55 7.87
C VAL A 137 10.18 3.88 7.35
N LEU A 138 10.90 3.87 6.23
CA LEU A 138 11.51 5.08 5.67
C LEU A 138 10.58 5.82 4.71
N ALA A 139 9.47 5.23 4.28
CA ALA A 139 8.50 5.89 3.40
C ALA A 139 8.03 7.27 3.92
N PRO A 140 7.70 7.45 5.22
CA PRO A 140 7.31 8.76 5.77
C PRO A 140 8.46 9.78 5.75
N VAL A 141 9.71 9.31 5.78
CA VAL A 141 10.90 10.18 5.85
C VAL A 141 11.15 10.91 4.54
N ARG A 142 10.61 10.42 3.43
CA ARG A 142 10.65 11.11 2.12
C ARG A 142 10.13 12.55 2.23
N TYR A 143 9.15 12.77 3.09
CA TYR A 143 8.50 14.07 3.26
C TYR A 143 9.13 14.85 4.43
N GLY A 144 9.64 16.04 4.15
CA GLY A 144 10.12 16.96 5.19
C GLY A 144 11.46 16.59 5.84
N SER A 145 12.33 15.85 5.15
CA SER A 145 13.71 15.55 5.60
C SER A 145 14.77 15.67 4.50
N ALA A 146 14.52 16.50 3.49
CA ALA A 146 15.42 16.71 2.35
C ALA A 146 16.84 17.09 2.76
N ASP A 147 16.99 18.01 3.72
CA ASP A 147 18.30 18.47 4.20
C ASP A 147 19.12 17.37 4.89
N VAL A 148 18.43 16.50 5.64
CA VAL A 148 19.08 15.36 6.32
C VAL A 148 19.41 14.27 5.30
N LEU A 149 18.48 13.95 4.39
CA LEU A 149 18.70 12.95 3.33
C LEU A 149 19.85 13.33 2.38
N ALA A 150 20.15 14.63 2.21
CA ALA A 150 21.32 15.08 1.46
C ALA A 150 22.65 14.57 2.05
N GLN A 151 22.70 14.32 3.36
CA GLN A 151 23.89 13.80 4.07
C GLN A 151 24.00 12.27 3.99
N TYR A 152 22.93 11.58 3.58
CA TYR A 152 22.83 10.12 3.53
C TYR A 152 22.41 9.66 2.13
N PRO A 153 23.29 9.76 1.12
CA PRO A 153 22.96 9.45 -0.27
C PRO A 153 22.46 8.02 -0.48
N GLN A 154 22.96 7.06 0.29
CA GLN A 154 22.52 5.66 0.26
C GLN A 154 21.06 5.47 0.70
N VAL A 155 20.58 6.27 1.66
CA VAL A 155 19.18 6.23 2.10
C VAL A 155 18.29 6.85 1.03
N ARG A 156 18.76 7.93 0.40
CA ARG A 156 18.05 8.58 -0.71
C ARG A 156 17.93 7.67 -1.93
N GLU A 157 19.00 6.98 -2.31
CA GLU A 157 19.02 6.03 -3.43
C GLU A 157 18.08 4.86 -3.15
N PHE A 158 18.13 4.30 -1.94
CA PHE A 158 17.20 3.25 -1.51
C PHE A 158 15.72 3.66 -1.59
N LEU A 159 15.43 4.92 -1.24
CA LEU A 159 14.11 5.51 -1.40
C LEU A 159 13.77 5.84 -2.85
N ALA A 160 14.74 6.13 -3.71
CA ALA A 160 14.50 6.35 -5.14
C ALA A 160 14.17 5.04 -5.87
N GLU A 161 14.89 3.95 -5.58
CA GLU A 161 14.65 2.61 -6.15
C GLU A 161 13.21 2.12 -5.90
N THR A 162 12.61 2.52 -4.77
CA THR A 162 11.21 2.21 -4.46
C THR A 162 10.22 3.13 -5.17
N SER A 163 10.63 4.35 -5.50
CA SER A 163 9.84 5.28 -6.31
C SER A 163 9.82 4.89 -7.78
N ASP A 164 10.89 4.30 -8.30
CA ASP A 164 10.94 3.78 -9.67
C ASP A 164 10.11 2.51 -9.83
N ILE A 165 10.01 1.68 -8.80
CA ILE A 165 9.10 0.52 -8.79
C ILE A 165 7.65 1.00 -8.72
N GLN A 166 7.34 1.95 -7.82
CA GLN A 166 6.00 2.52 -7.70
C GLN A 166 5.59 3.26 -8.99
N SER A 167 6.46 4.09 -9.56
CA SER A 167 6.20 4.79 -10.83
C SER A 167 6.18 3.85 -12.03
N ALA A 168 6.95 2.77 -12.07
CA ALA A 168 6.83 1.74 -13.11
C ALA A 168 5.51 0.96 -12.99
N LEU A 169 5.01 0.75 -11.75
CA LEU A 169 3.67 0.23 -11.49
C LEU A 169 2.58 1.24 -11.89
N ASP A 170 2.79 2.54 -11.66
CA ASP A 170 1.85 3.62 -12.02
C ASP A 170 1.83 3.87 -13.54
N VAL A 171 2.98 3.77 -14.23
CA VAL A 171 3.12 3.83 -15.69
C VAL A 171 2.54 2.57 -16.34
N ALA A 172 2.73 1.40 -15.74
CA ALA A 172 2.04 0.17 -16.16
C ALA A 172 0.53 0.21 -15.89
N ALA A 173 0.09 1.03 -14.92
CA ALA A 173 -1.31 1.33 -14.62
C ALA A 173 -1.88 2.54 -15.38
N GLY A 174 -1.09 3.19 -16.24
CA GLY A 174 -1.55 4.25 -17.15
C GLY A 174 -1.87 5.60 -16.51
N MET A 175 -1.24 5.98 -15.39
CA MET A 175 -1.41 7.30 -14.78
C MET A 175 -0.19 8.21 -15.07
N PRO A 176 -0.36 9.45 -15.57
CA PRO A 176 0.76 10.35 -15.80
C PRO A 176 1.27 10.99 -14.49
N GLU A 177 2.59 11.12 -14.42
CA GLU A 177 3.38 11.71 -13.34
C GLU A 177 2.95 13.16 -13.04
N VAL A 178 2.47 13.41 -11.81
CA VAL A 178 2.13 14.77 -11.34
C VAL A 178 3.44 15.46 -10.92
N ALA A 179 4.00 16.23 -11.85
CA ALA A 179 5.16 17.07 -11.59
C ALA A 179 4.87 18.13 -10.52
N ASP A 180 5.82 18.24 -9.59
CA ASP A 180 6.00 19.23 -8.52
C ASP A 180 5.34 20.60 -8.77
N ARG A 181 4.47 21.03 -7.84
CA ARG A 181 4.15 22.44 -7.62
C ARG A 181 4.86 22.94 -6.37
N GLN A 182 5.98 23.64 -6.54
CA GLN A 182 6.51 24.55 -5.52
C GLN A 182 6.00 25.98 -5.77
N PRO A 183 5.80 26.80 -4.71
CA PRO A 183 5.25 28.14 -4.84
C PRO A 183 6.32 29.15 -5.28
N GLU A 184 5.90 30.09 -6.10
CA GLU A 184 6.71 31.14 -6.73
C GLU A 184 7.39 32.07 -5.72
N ARG A 185 8.69 32.34 -5.92
CA ARG A 185 9.35 33.58 -5.54
C ARG A 185 10.25 34.03 -6.69
N GLU A 186 9.96 35.21 -7.24
CA GLU A 186 10.79 35.91 -8.22
C GLU A 186 12.15 36.31 -7.62
N GLN A 187 13.25 36.13 -8.38
CA GLN A 187 13.98 37.21 -9.05
C GLN A 187 15.29 36.74 -9.76
N ALA A 188 15.43 37.24 -10.99
CA ALA A 188 16.65 37.64 -11.74
C ALA A 188 17.66 36.62 -12.34
N GLU A 189 17.55 36.50 -13.68
CA GLU A 189 18.56 36.46 -14.78
C GLU A 189 19.98 35.86 -14.61
N ALA A 190 20.33 34.89 -15.47
CA ALA A 190 21.34 35.04 -16.56
C ALA A 190 21.55 33.76 -17.40
N ASP A 191 21.60 33.94 -18.73
CA ASP A 191 22.12 33.14 -19.86
C ASP A 191 22.60 31.67 -19.68
N ALA A 192 22.06 30.77 -20.52
CA ALA A 192 22.81 30.02 -21.55
C ALA A 192 21.92 28.96 -22.25
N ALA A 193 21.98 28.97 -23.58
CA ALA A 193 21.20 28.16 -24.51
C ALA A 193 21.27 26.63 -24.31
N LYS A 194 20.11 25.97 -24.36
CA LYS A 194 19.93 24.52 -24.65
C LYS A 194 18.75 24.35 -25.61
N PRO A 195 18.79 23.35 -26.52
CA PRO A 195 17.82 23.23 -27.60
C PRO A 195 16.44 22.92 -27.05
N SER A 196 15.45 23.72 -27.46
CA SER A 196 14.07 23.62 -26.99
C SER A 196 13.47 22.27 -27.37
N ALA A 197 12.75 21.66 -26.42
CA ALA A 197 11.95 20.45 -26.60
C ALA A 197 11.04 20.51 -27.84
N VAL A 198 10.74 21.71 -28.35
CA VAL A 198 10.00 21.96 -29.59
C VAL A 198 10.74 21.46 -30.84
N GLU A 199 12.07 21.55 -30.89
CA GLU A 199 12.86 21.00 -32.02
C GLU A 199 12.89 19.47 -32.02
N ALA A 200 12.95 18.85 -30.84
CA ALA A 200 12.86 17.41 -30.69
C ALA A 200 11.47 16.89 -31.12
N LEU A 201 10.40 17.62 -30.75
CA LEU A 201 9.02 17.31 -31.12
C LEU A 201 8.77 17.50 -32.62
N ALA A 202 9.34 18.55 -33.23
CA ALA A 202 9.27 18.77 -34.68
C ALA A 202 10.00 17.68 -35.48
N LYS A 203 11.15 17.20 -34.98
CA LYS A 203 11.91 16.11 -35.61
C LYS A 203 11.16 14.78 -35.54
N LEU A 204 10.47 14.51 -34.43
CA LEU A 204 9.66 13.30 -34.25
C LEU A 204 8.43 13.29 -35.19
N ARG A 205 7.74 14.43 -35.32
CA ARG A 205 6.60 14.58 -36.25
C ARG A 205 7.02 14.33 -37.70
N ARG A 206 8.19 14.84 -38.11
CA ARG A 206 8.75 14.60 -39.46
C ARG A 206 9.12 13.14 -39.73
N MET A 207 9.52 12.39 -38.70
CA MET A 207 9.81 10.95 -38.82
C MET A 207 8.52 10.11 -38.89
N LEU A 208 7.46 10.54 -38.21
CA LEU A 208 6.13 9.91 -38.27
C LEU A 208 5.44 10.15 -39.64
N GLU A 209 5.61 11.33 -40.22
CA GLU A 209 5.10 11.61 -41.57
C GLU A 209 5.83 10.79 -42.65
N LYS A 210 7.16 10.63 -42.53
CA LYS A 210 7.94 9.79 -43.44
C LYS A 210 7.61 8.30 -43.35
N SER A 211 7.23 7.81 -42.17
CA SER A 211 6.83 6.42 -41.98
C SER A 211 5.38 6.16 -42.40
N ARG A 212 4.50 7.16 -42.29
CA ARG A 212 3.11 7.10 -42.81
C ARG A 212 3.03 7.12 -44.34
N ALA A 213 3.99 7.74 -45.01
CA ALA A 213 4.06 7.78 -46.48
C ALA A 213 4.66 6.52 -47.13
N ALA A 214 5.18 5.56 -46.36
CA ALA A 214 5.91 4.39 -46.87
C ALA A 214 5.12 3.06 -46.77
N GLY A 215 3.84 3.09 -46.38
CA GLY A 215 3.03 1.88 -46.21
C GLY A 215 1.62 2.05 -46.71
N GLN A 216 1.42 2.12 -48.03
CA GLN A 216 0.13 1.86 -48.69
C GLN A 216 0.32 1.64 -50.20
N GLU A 217 0.31 0.37 -50.61
CA GLU A 217 -0.01 -0.16 -51.95
C GLU A 217 -0.09 -1.69 -51.76
N GLN A 218 -1.11 -2.48 -52.11
CA GLN A 218 -2.40 -2.40 -52.82
C GLN A 218 -3.27 -3.56 -52.22
N VAL A 219 -4.60 -3.73 -52.37
CA VAL A 219 -5.46 -3.73 -53.56
C VAL A 219 -6.95 -3.63 -53.10
N GLN A 220 -7.75 -2.83 -53.81
CA GLN A 220 -9.23 -2.69 -53.81
C GLN A 220 -9.87 -3.60 -54.91
N PRO A 221 -11.15 -3.48 -55.34
CA PRO A 221 -12.46 -3.62 -54.66
C PRO A 221 -13.57 -4.36 -55.50
N ALA A 222 -14.79 -4.44 -54.91
CA ALA A 222 -16.14 -4.32 -55.50
C ALA A 222 -16.85 -5.50 -56.20
N GLU A 223 -18.08 -5.85 -55.74
CA GLU A 223 -19.35 -5.77 -56.51
C GLU A 223 -20.60 -6.11 -55.65
N GLU A 224 -21.79 -5.84 -56.21
CA GLU A 224 -23.06 -5.41 -55.59
C GLU A 224 -24.06 -6.50 -55.08
N VAL A 225 -24.96 -6.03 -54.18
CA VAL A 225 -26.38 -6.37 -53.80
C VAL A 225 -27.13 -7.34 -54.76
N PRO A 226 -28.08 -8.26 -54.35
CA PRO A 226 -29.25 -7.97 -53.49
C PRO A 226 -29.92 -9.07 -52.62
N GLN A 227 -30.80 -8.55 -51.75
CA GLN A 227 -31.95 -9.07 -50.98
C GLN A 227 -32.45 -10.50 -51.23
N GLU A 228 -32.80 -11.23 -50.15
CA GLU A 228 -34.10 -11.91 -50.03
C GLU A 228 -34.42 -12.38 -48.60
N SER A 229 -35.73 -12.39 -48.34
CA SER A 229 -36.50 -12.68 -47.13
C SER A 229 -36.38 -14.10 -46.57
N PHE A 230 -36.55 -14.26 -45.24
CA PHE A 230 -37.41 -15.33 -44.72
C PHE A 230 -38.02 -14.99 -43.35
N VAL A 231 -39.33 -15.17 -43.28
CA VAL A 231 -40.26 -14.98 -42.16
C VAL A 231 -40.52 -16.33 -41.51
N LEU A 232 -40.54 -16.43 -40.18
CA LEU A 232 -41.32 -17.40 -39.39
C LEU A 232 -41.63 -16.74 -38.02
N THR A 233 -42.80 -16.11 -37.87
CA THR A 233 -44.02 -16.59 -37.18
C THR A 233 -43.94 -16.64 -35.65
N ASP A 234 -44.77 -15.77 -35.04
CA ASP A 234 -45.72 -16.00 -33.92
C ASP A 234 -45.62 -17.34 -33.16
N GLU A 235 -45.82 -17.42 -31.83
CA GLU A 235 -46.96 -16.88 -31.12
C GLU A 235 -46.79 -17.11 -29.58
N GLN A 236 -47.47 -16.26 -28.79
CA GLN A 236 -48.01 -16.47 -27.43
C GLN A 236 -47.09 -16.33 -26.19
N ALA A 237 -47.49 -15.73 -25.07
CA ALA A 237 -48.67 -14.92 -24.71
C ALA A 237 -48.54 -14.39 -23.25
N SER A 238 -49.00 -13.14 -23.03
CA SER A 238 -49.76 -12.61 -21.85
C SER A 238 -49.10 -12.61 -20.45
N LYS A 239 -49.26 -11.60 -19.56
CA LYS A 239 -50.20 -10.46 -19.49
C LYS A 239 -49.75 -9.43 -18.41
N VAL A 240 -50.04 -8.17 -18.69
CA VAL A 240 -49.89 -6.84 -18.01
C VAL A 240 -50.90 -6.74 -16.81
N PRO A 241 -50.88 -5.81 -15.80
CA PRO A 241 -50.69 -4.33 -15.84
C PRO A 241 -49.76 -3.69 -14.78
N ALA A 242 -49.02 -2.60 -15.01
CA ALA A 242 -49.32 -1.23 -15.47
C ALA A 242 -49.90 -0.28 -14.39
N VAL A 243 -49.08 0.71 -14.02
CA VAL A 243 -49.41 2.11 -13.62
C VAL A 243 -48.08 2.88 -13.75
N GLU A 244 -47.84 3.54 -14.89
CA GLU A 244 -48.13 4.97 -15.16
C GLU A 244 -47.24 5.94 -14.38
N GLU A 245 -46.18 6.42 -15.02
CA GLU A 245 -45.73 7.81 -14.90
C GLU A 245 -45.38 8.34 -16.30
N GLN A 246 -45.94 9.49 -16.62
CA GLN A 246 -45.95 10.13 -17.93
C GLN A 246 -44.61 10.77 -18.25
N GLU A 247 -44.07 10.45 -19.43
CA GLU A 247 -43.19 11.34 -20.18
C GLU A 247 -43.97 12.59 -20.62
N ASN A 248 -43.35 13.76 -20.44
CA ASN A 248 -43.41 14.78 -21.46
C ASN A 248 -41.99 15.20 -21.82
N ALA A 249 -41.60 14.87 -23.04
CA ALA A 249 -40.37 15.27 -23.68
C ALA A 249 -40.46 16.69 -24.23
N GLU A 250 -39.31 17.37 -24.28
CA GLU A 250 -38.67 17.95 -25.48
C GLU A 250 -37.71 19.04 -25.00
N ALA A 251 -36.41 18.79 -24.97
CA ALA A 251 -35.47 18.68 -26.10
C ALA A 251 -34.69 19.99 -26.27
N ALA A 252 -33.38 19.92 -26.07
CA ALA A 252 -32.40 20.36 -27.05
C ALA A 252 -30.98 20.10 -26.52
N ASP A 253 -30.39 19.05 -27.08
CA ASP A 253 -29.12 19.08 -27.78
C ASP A 253 -27.86 19.52 -27.02
N GLY A 254 -26.93 18.58 -26.93
CA GLY A 254 -25.61 18.82 -26.35
C GLY A 254 -24.87 17.53 -26.09
N ASN A 255 -24.55 16.81 -27.17
CA ASN A 255 -23.63 15.69 -27.21
C ASN A 255 -22.34 15.99 -26.41
N ILE A 256 -22.18 15.38 -25.24
CA ILE A 256 -20.91 15.29 -24.53
C ILE A 256 -20.55 13.81 -24.54
N ALA A 257 -19.53 13.46 -25.30
CA ALA A 257 -18.93 12.15 -25.24
C ALA A 257 -18.47 11.91 -23.79
N GLU A 258 -19.17 11.03 -23.08
CA GLU A 258 -18.74 10.51 -21.79
C GLU A 258 -17.42 9.77 -21.98
N THR A 259 -16.32 10.47 -21.71
CA THR A 259 -15.09 9.82 -21.26
C THR A 259 -15.30 9.43 -19.79
N GLY A 260 -16.26 8.54 -19.55
CA GLY A 260 -16.59 8.06 -18.22
C GLY A 260 -15.56 7.03 -17.78
N PHE A 261 -14.92 7.29 -16.63
CA PHE A 261 -14.17 6.26 -15.93
C PHE A 261 -15.17 5.19 -15.49
N ASP A 262 -15.10 4.02 -16.12
CA ASP A 262 -16.01 2.91 -15.83
C ASP A 262 -15.61 2.20 -14.53
N VAL A 263 -16.30 2.57 -13.45
CA VAL A 263 -16.11 2.06 -12.09
C VAL A 263 -16.43 0.57 -12.00
N ASP A 264 -17.50 0.13 -12.66
CA ASP A 264 -17.94 -1.26 -12.56
C ASP A 264 -16.93 -2.21 -13.21
N SER A 265 -16.41 -1.88 -14.39
CA SER A 265 -15.37 -2.74 -15.00
C SER A 265 -14.04 -2.68 -14.28
N THR A 266 -13.72 -1.59 -13.57
CA THR A 266 -12.48 -1.52 -12.77
C THR A 266 -12.58 -2.35 -11.50
N VAL A 267 -13.71 -2.32 -10.79
CA VAL A 267 -13.97 -3.21 -9.65
C VAL A 267 -13.89 -4.67 -10.07
N GLU A 268 -14.56 -5.06 -11.17
CA GLU A 268 -14.51 -6.43 -11.69
C GLU A 268 -13.07 -6.88 -12.03
N LYS A 269 -12.27 -6.02 -12.67
CA LYS A 269 -10.86 -6.31 -13.00
C LYS A 269 -10.00 -6.46 -11.75
N VAL A 270 -10.23 -5.67 -10.70
CA VAL A 270 -9.49 -5.76 -9.43
C VAL A 270 -9.88 -7.04 -8.67
N LEU A 271 -11.17 -7.38 -8.66
CA LEU A 271 -11.67 -8.59 -8.01
C LEU A 271 -11.20 -9.87 -8.72
N ALA A 272 -11.12 -9.86 -10.05
CA ALA A 272 -10.68 -11.00 -10.87
C ALA A 272 -9.18 -11.33 -10.74
N LYS A 273 -8.35 -10.40 -10.25
CA LYS A 273 -6.92 -10.65 -10.04
C LYS A 273 -6.68 -11.61 -8.87
N ALA A 274 -5.74 -12.55 -9.05
CA ALA A 274 -5.31 -13.52 -8.04
C ALA A 274 -4.31 -12.89 -7.05
N ILE A 275 -4.75 -11.86 -6.33
CA ILE A 275 -3.98 -11.04 -5.39
C ILE A 275 -4.62 -11.17 -3.99
N SER A 276 -3.89 -10.88 -2.92
CA SER A 276 -4.43 -10.93 -1.55
C SER A 276 -5.58 -9.93 -1.35
N LEU A 277 -6.45 -10.19 -0.37
CA LEU A 277 -7.62 -9.35 -0.09
C LEU A 277 -7.21 -7.93 0.35
N CYS A 278 -6.16 -7.80 1.17
CA CYS A 278 -5.64 -6.51 1.62
C CYS A 278 -5.12 -5.66 0.45
N GLU A 279 -4.46 -6.28 -0.53
CA GLU A 279 -3.97 -5.58 -1.72
C GLU A 279 -5.11 -5.15 -2.65
N LYS A 280 -6.21 -5.92 -2.74
CA LYS A 280 -7.41 -5.50 -3.46
C LYS A 280 -8.04 -4.25 -2.84
N VAL A 281 -8.15 -4.23 -1.51
CA VAL A 281 -8.66 -3.06 -0.75
C VAL A 281 -7.76 -1.84 -0.95
N LYS A 282 -6.43 -2.01 -0.88
CA LYS A 282 -5.46 -0.94 -1.15
C LYS A 282 -5.63 -0.40 -2.58
N LEU A 283 -5.77 -1.29 -3.56
CA LEU A 283 -5.89 -0.90 -4.97
C LEU A 283 -7.19 -0.12 -5.23
N LEU A 284 -8.31 -0.54 -4.64
CA LEU A 284 -9.58 0.19 -4.72
C LEU A 284 -9.49 1.57 -4.05
N ASN A 285 -8.81 1.69 -2.90
CA ASN A 285 -8.57 2.98 -2.26
C ASN A 285 -7.73 3.93 -3.13
N ILE A 286 -6.74 3.40 -3.84
CA ILE A 286 -5.90 4.19 -4.75
C ILE A 286 -6.75 4.71 -5.93
N PHE A 287 -7.56 3.85 -6.55
CA PHE A 287 -8.46 4.27 -7.63
C PHE A 287 -9.47 5.31 -7.14
N ALA A 288 -10.04 5.13 -5.95
CA ALA A 288 -10.95 6.12 -5.37
C ALA A 288 -10.27 7.48 -5.13
N GLY A 289 -8.99 7.47 -4.72
CA GLY A 289 -8.18 8.67 -4.60
C GLY A 289 -7.99 9.40 -5.93
N ALA A 290 -7.85 8.66 -7.04
CA ALA A 290 -7.77 9.25 -8.38
C ALA A 290 -9.09 9.93 -8.77
N CYS A 291 -10.23 9.25 -8.60
CA CYS A 291 -11.56 9.82 -8.86
C CYS A 291 -11.82 11.07 -8.01
N TYR A 292 -11.41 11.04 -6.74
CA TYR A 292 -11.55 12.19 -5.84
C TYR A 292 -10.75 13.41 -6.31
N GLN A 293 -9.55 13.23 -6.87
CA GLN A 293 -8.76 14.34 -7.41
C GLN A 293 -9.42 14.98 -8.63
N GLU A 294 -10.16 14.21 -9.41
CA GLU A 294 -10.94 14.70 -10.56
C GLU A 294 -12.26 15.37 -10.13
N ASN A 295 -12.53 15.47 -8.82
CA ASN A 295 -13.80 15.89 -8.22
C ASN A 295 -14.98 14.98 -8.55
N ASP A 296 -14.72 13.74 -8.96
CA ASP A 296 -15.74 12.71 -9.12
C ASP A 296 -15.95 12.00 -7.78
N HIS A 297 -16.80 12.60 -6.96
CA HIS A 297 -17.13 12.10 -5.63
C HIS A 297 -18.01 10.83 -5.68
N GLN A 298 -18.80 10.66 -6.74
CA GLN A 298 -19.71 9.52 -6.88
C GLN A 298 -18.91 8.25 -7.20
N SER A 299 -18.03 8.31 -8.21
CA SER A 299 -17.16 7.17 -8.56
C SER A 299 -16.20 6.81 -7.42
N ALA A 300 -15.66 7.82 -6.72
CA ALA A 300 -14.84 7.61 -5.53
C ALA A 300 -15.62 6.89 -4.41
N PHE A 301 -16.88 7.27 -4.20
CA PHE A 301 -17.75 6.63 -3.20
C PHE A 301 -18.04 5.17 -3.57
N ASP A 302 -18.37 4.89 -4.83
CA ASP A 302 -18.70 3.55 -5.30
C ASP A 302 -17.49 2.60 -5.17
N LEU A 303 -16.29 3.06 -5.53
CA LEU A 303 -15.04 2.31 -5.33
C LEU A 303 -14.71 2.04 -3.85
N LEU A 304 -14.91 3.03 -2.98
CA LEU A 304 -14.70 2.86 -1.53
C LEU A 304 -15.76 1.96 -0.91
N SER A 305 -17.00 1.98 -1.43
CA SER A 305 -18.07 1.09 -0.99
C SER A 305 -17.73 -0.37 -1.34
N ALA A 306 -17.17 -0.61 -2.53
CA ALA A 306 -16.67 -1.93 -2.93
C ALA A 306 -15.48 -2.37 -2.05
N ALA A 307 -14.58 -1.46 -1.69
CA ALA A 307 -13.49 -1.75 -0.77
C ALA A 307 -14.00 -2.14 0.62
N LEU A 308 -15.03 -1.45 1.13
CA LEU A 308 -15.64 -1.74 2.42
C LEU A 308 -16.42 -3.07 2.43
N GLN A 309 -16.93 -3.52 1.28
CA GLN A 309 -17.53 -4.85 1.16
C GLN A 309 -16.48 -5.98 1.27
N LEU A 310 -15.24 -5.72 0.88
CA LEU A 310 -14.13 -6.66 1.02
C LEU A 310 -13.56 -6.67 2.44
N ASP A 311 -13.34 -5.49 3.01
CA ASP A 311 -12.89 -5.30 4.39
C ASP A 311 -13.67 -4.17 5.06
N GLY A 312 -14.65 -4.55 5.87
CA GLY A 312 -15.55 -3.62 6.55
C GLY A 312 -14.91 -2.80 7.67
N CYS A 313 -13.64 -3.07 8.01
CA CYS A 313 -12.95 -2.44 9.15
C CYS A 313 -11.70 -1.66 8.75
N ASP A 314 -11.37 -1.55 7.46
CA ASP A 314 -10.18 -0.81 7.05
C ASP A 314 -10.30 0.68 7.40
N ALA A 315 -9.40 1.12 8.28
CA ALA A 315 -9.39 2.48 8.80
C ALA A 315 -9.08 3.53 7.72
N ALA A 316 -8.31 3.16 6.69
CA ALA A 316 -8.01 4.05 5.57
C ALA A 316 -9.25 4.27 4.69
N THR A 317 -9.96 3.20 4.32
CA THR A 317 -11.22 3.26 3.56
C THR A 317 -12.27 4.11 4.26
N LEU A 318 -12.51 3.87 5.55
CA LEU A 318 -13.49 4.63 6.34
C LEU A 318 -13.16 6.13 6.42
N ARG A 319 -11.88 6.46 6.57
CA ARG A 319 -11.41 7.85 6.60
C ARG A 319 -11.61 8.51 5.24
N ASN A 320 -11.18 7.86 4.17
CA ASN A 320 -11.31 8.37 2.80
C ASN A 320 -12.78 8.58 2.44
N MET A 321 -13.66 7.64 2.82
CA MET A 321 -15.10 7.75 2.60
C MET A 321 -15.72 8.93 3.34
N ALA A 322 -15.29 9.19 4.58
CA ALA A 322 -15.75 10.35 5.34
C ALA A 322 -15.31 11.68 4.69
N TYR A 323 -14.10 11.76 4.11
CA TYR A 323 -13.65 12.93 3.37
C TYR A 323 -14.41 13.11 2.04
N VAL A 324 -14.70 12.02 1.32
CA VAL A 324 -15.53 12.05 0.10
C VAL A 324 -16.93 12.58 0.43
N CYS A 325 -17.60 12.04 1.45
CA CYS A 325 -18.90 12.55 1.88
C CYS A 325 -18.84 14.02 2.32
N LEU A 326 -17.75 14.43 2.99
CA LEU A 326 -17.57 15.84 3.38
C LEU A 326 -17.41 16.76 2.16
N SER A 327 -16.66 16.33 1.15
CA SER A 327 -16.47 17.09 -0.09
C SER A 327 -17.74 17.18 -0.94
N ALA A 328 -18.57 16.13 -0.91
CA ALA A 328 -19.88 16.10 -1.55
C ALA A 328 -20.95 16.92 -0.79
N GLY A 329 -20.63 17.45 0.40
CA GLY A 329 -21.54 18.21 1.25
C GLY A 329 -22.44 17.37 2.16
N GLU A 330 -22.27 16.04 2.17
CA GLU A 330 -23.05 15.09 2.96
C GLU A 330 -22.47 14.92 4.38
N LYS A 331 -22.58 15.98 5.17
CA LYS A 331 -21.98 16.08 6.50
C LYS A 331 -22.45 15.01 7.50
N GLU A 332 -23.72 14.62 7.44
CA GLU A 332 -24.28 13.60 8.34
C GLU A 332 -23.69 12.21 8.04
N GLN A 333 -23.54 11.86 6.77
CA GLN A 333 -22.90 10.61 6.36
C GLN A 333 -21.42 10.61 6.73
N ALA A 334 -20.72 11.73 6.50
CA ALA A 334 -19.32 11.88 6.89
C ALA A 334 -19.11 11.66 8.40
N LEU A 335 -20.01 12.19 9.25
CA LEU A 335 -19.99 11.93 10.69
C LEU A 335 -20.25 10.46 11.04
N ALA A 336 -21.16 9.80 10.33
CA ALA A 336 -21.46 8.39 10.53
C ALA A 336 -20.26 7.48 10.21
N TYR A 337 -19.51 7.79 9.15
CA TYR A 337 -18.26 7.07 8.82
C TYR A 337 -17.11 7.43 9.77
N ALA A 338 -16.99 8.70 10.16
CA ALA A 338 -16.00 9.13 11.14
C ALA A 338 -16.19 8.44 12.51
N ALA A 339 -17.44 8.19 12.92
CA ALA A 339 -17.75 7.49 14.16
C ALA A 339 -17.39 5.99 14.14
N LYS A 340 -17.28 5.38 12.95
CA LYS A 340 -16.88 3.98 12.78
C LYS A 340 -15.35 3.78 12.82
N LEU A 341 -14.57 4.87 12.82
CA LEU A 341 -13.12 4.77 12.88
C LEU A 341 -12.64 4.25 14.24
N PRO A 342 -11.66 3.33 14.28
CA PRO A 342 -11.10 2.81 15.53
C PRO A 342 -10.34 3.88 16.33
N MET A 343 -9.87 4.94 15.65
CA MET A 343 -9.17 6.07 16.25
C MET A 343 -9.73 7.38 15.70
N ALA A 344 -9.90 8.38 16.56
CA ALA A 344 -10.38 9.69 16.17
C ALA A 344 -9.36 10.41 15.26
N ASP A 345 -9.83 10.86 14.10
CA ASP A 345 -9.06 11.69 13.19
C ASP A 345 -9.37 13.17 13.47
N PHE A 346 -8.47 13.85 14.18
CA PHE A 346 -8.66 15.25 14.54
C PHE A 346 -8.70 16.19 13.32
N GLY A 347 -8.06 15.82 12.21
CA GLY A 347 -8.11 16.58 10.96
C GLY A 347 -9.50 16.51 10.33
N LEU A 348 -10.08 15.32 10.27
CA LEU A 348 -11.43 15.09 9.77
C LEU A 348 -12.48 15.76 10.68
N LEU A 349 -12.32 15.63 12.00
CA LEU A 349 -13.21 16.29 12.97
C LEU A 349 -13.11 17.82 12.89
N TYR A 350 -11.92 18.37 12.66
CA TYR A 350 -11.74 19.79 12.42
C TYR A 350 -12.46 20.22 11.13
N ALA A 351 -12.28 19.47 10.04
CA ALA A 351 -12.93 19.75 8.76
C ALA A 351 -14.47 19.68 8.88
N LEU A 352 -15.01 18.71 9.61
CA LEU A 352 -16.45 18.59 9.88
C LEU A 352 -17.00 19.70 10.79
N LYS A 353 -16.16 20.37 11.57
CA LYS A 353 -16.59 21.50 12.42
C LYS A 353 -16.64 22.81 11.63
N HIS A 354 -15.81 22.94 10.59
CA HIS A 354 -15.55 24.20 9.89
C HIS A 354 -16.08 24.26 8.45
N ASN A 355 -16.44 23.13 7.84
CA ASN A 355 -17.44 23.05 6.76
C ASN A 355 -18.85 23.00 7.34
#